data_AF-A0A4Q3JUK4-F1
#
_entry.id   AF-A0A4Q3JUK4-F1
#
_cell.length_a   1.000
_cell.length_b   1.000
_cell.length_c   1.000
_cell.angle_alpha   90.00
_cell.angle_beta   90.00
_cell.angle_gamma   90.00
#
_symmetry.space_group_name_H-M   'P 1'
#
loop_
_entity.id
_entity.type
_entity.pdbx_description
1 polymer ?
#
loop_
_entity_poly.entity_id
_entity_poly.type
_entity_poly.pdbx_seq_one_letter_code
_entity_poly.pdbx_strand_id
1 'polypeptide(L)'
;MSKKTAPGTAPSFAPDLLAATAANALSLVSRVGADEQADLVEAWIAAGNIAAVAAVAAEESAPAAARKAARRGLNVLKSRGVAVPERQNTVARPFAGTATVQLEASFVPLEAGARGAMIVVTARAEGRDVEMVEVHFNDAVGIFQVAGGRVSASRLREWETQGRRRRGYEAVPVSLAWARWRVSQVRQLNAQSGLLLPLELDSFGHLLTPVPAEAPAHPAEAYKLTPDGDAERLARGAGLHMEPELNPLLLSSDTMQEMLTQVGGRIAQLGGRQPEQEEIQGFIESERLAATDRFFQENVRRQLASQLLDALPSIVRRAGPDRGLDLLATRQAVLDAGLITSPPSEIPFLVGFFDKTLATMMARTQGQLSIPIPQRPGAGGSGPVLSAEQLAAVASVAGQPPVAAEATEEPASPAAT
;
A
#
# COMPACT_ATOMS: atom_id res chain seq x y z
N MET A 1 44.14 22.43 24.99
CA MET A 1 45.01 21.95 26.08
C MET A 1 44.89 20.44 26.14
N SER A 2 45.85 19.74 25.53
CA SER A 2 45.90 18.27 25.47
C SER A 2 46.47 17.74 26.77
N LYS A 3 45.65 17.03 27.56
CA LYS A 3 46.14 16.28 28.71
C LYS A 3 46.66 14.94 28.20
N LYS A 4 47.99 14.86 28.06
CA LYS A 4 48.74 13.64 27.74
C LYS A 4 48.67 12.73 28.97
N THR A 5 47.81 11.71 28.92
CA THR A 5 47.73 10.68 29.96
C THR A 5 48.92 9.74 29.81
N ALA A 6 49.63 9.52 30.92
CA ALA A 6 50.73 8.58 31.07
C ALA A 6 50.31 7.14 30.69
N PRO A 7 51.26 6.23 30.37
CA PRO A 7 50.95 4.83 30.10
C PRO A 7 50.49 4.17 31.40
N GLY A 8 49.19 4.25 31.65
CA GLY A 8 48.55 3.66 32.82
C GLY A 8 48.55 2.14 32.70
N THR A 9 49.08 1.50 33.73
CA THR A 9 48.98 0.08 34.04
C THR A 9 47.60 -0.45 33.63
N ALA A 10 47.54 -1.47 32.77
CA ALA A 10 46.28 -2.10 32.41
C ALA A 10 45.54 -2.52 33.69
N PRO A 11 44.21 -2.28 33.79
CA PRO A 11 43.46 -2.67 34.98
C PRO A 11 43.65 -4.17 35.22
N SER A 12 44.18 -4.51 36.40
CA SER A 12 44.43 -5.89 36.80
C SER A 12 43.12 -6.49 37.29
N PHE A 13 42.42 -7.22 36.43
CA PHE A 13 41.23 -7.95 36.82
C PHE A 13 41.60 -9.19 37.66
N ALA A 14 40.73 -9.53 38.61
CA ALA A 14 40.88 -10.76 39.39
C ALA A 14 40.87 -12.00 38.47
N PRO A 15 41.62 -13.06 38.79
CA PRO A 15 41.72 -14.26 37.94
C PRO A 15 40.36 -14.91 37.67
N ASP A 16 39.44 -14.82 38.64
CA ASP A 16 38.06 -15.34 38.52
C ASP A 16 37.23 -14.59 37.47
N LEU A 17 37.52 -13.31 37.21
CA LEU A 17 36.89 -12.53 36.15
C LEU A 17 37.46 -12.88 34.78
N LEU A 18 38.72 -13.28 34.71
CA LEU A 18 39.40 -13.65 33.47
C LEU A 18 39.10 -15.09 33.02
N ALA A 19 38.79 -15.98 33.96
CA ALA A 19 38.35 -17.36 33.73
C ALA A 19 36.85 -17.48 33.33
N ALA A 20 36.32 -16.49 32.62
CA ALA A 20 34.94 -16.49 32.17
C ALA A 20 34.64 -17.63 31.19
N THR A 21 33.49 -18.26 31.35
CA THR A 21 32.93 -19.23 30.40
C THR A 21 31.86 -18.54 29.56
N ALA A 22 31.45 -19.16 28.44
CA ALA A 22 30.35 -18.63 27.63
C ALA A 22 29.05 -18.41 28.44
N ALA A 23 28.80 -19.24 29.47
CA ALA A 23 27.57 -19.20 30.26
C ALA A 23 27.52 -18.06 31.30
N ASN A 24 28.67 -17.59 31.79
CA ASN A 24 28.74 -16.56 32.83
C ASN A 24 29.36 -15.24 32.34
N ALA A 25 29.80 -15.14 31.09
CA ALA A 25 30.45 -13.94 30.56
C ALA A 25 29.59 -12.67 30.71
N LEU A 26 28.29 -12.75 30.39
CA LEU A 26 27.38 -11.60 30.51
C LEU A 26 27.20 -11.16 31.97
N SER A 27 27.04 -12.11 32.89
CA SER A 27 26.87 -11.79 34.31
C SER A 27 28.13 -11.21 34.93
N LEU A 28 29.32 -11.61 34.44
CA LEU A 28 30.60 -11.03 34.85
C LEU A 28 30.79 -9.61 34.32
N VAL A 29 30.41 -9.32 33.07
CA VAL A 29 30.42 -7.94 32.53
C VAL A 29 29.46 -7.04 33.33
N SER A 30 28.29 -7.53 33.71
CA SER A 30 27.31 -6.75 34.50
C SER A 30 27.74 -6.49 35.95
N ARG A 31 28.69 -7.25 36.49
CA ARG A 31 29.22 -7.08 37.86
C ARG A 31 30.31 -6.01 37.94
N VAL A 32 30.88 -5.61 36.81
CA VAL A 32 31.94 -4.62 36.72
C VAL A 32 31.35 -3.24 36.38
N GLY A 33 32.00 -2.17 36.88
CA GLY A 33 31.57 -0.79 36.65
C GLY A 33 31.51 -0.44 35.15
N ALA A 34 30.59 0.43 34.75
CA ALA A 34 30.32 0.74 33.34
C ALA A 34 31.56 1.16 32.54
N ASP A 35 32.50 1.84 33.19
CA ASP A 35 33.75 2.32 32.58
C ASP A 35 34.79 1.19 32.35
N GLU A 36 34.69 0.08 33.10
CA GLU A 36 35.64 -1.04 33.07
C GLU A 36 35.13 -2.24 32.24
N GLN A 37 33.88 -2.19 31.77
CA GLN A 37 33.24 -3.27 30.99
C GLN A 37 33.93 -3.54 29.65
N ALA A 38 34.43 -2.51 28.98
CA ALA A 38 35.18 -2.68 27.74
C ALA A 38 36.59 -3.25 28.01
N ASP A 39 37.22 -2.81 29.09
CA ASP A 39 38.56 -3.24 29.49
C ASP A 39 38.59 -4.71 29.92
N LEU A 40 37.53 -5.21 30.56
CA LEU A 40 37.39 -6.64 30.89
C LEU A 40 37.33 -7.50 29.61
N VAL A 41 36.61 -7.03 28.58
CA VAL A 41 36.52 -7.73 27.30
C VAL A 41 37.88 -7.71 26.58
N GLU A 42 38.62 -6.61 26.62
CA GLU A 42 40.00 -6.53 26.10
C GLU A 42 40.95 -7.48 26.85
N ALA A 43 40.78 -7.64 28.16
CA ALA A 43 41.55 -8.61 28.94
C ALA A 43 41.23 -10.06 28.54
N TRP A 44 39.98 -10.39 28.21
CA TRP A 44 39.62 -11.71 27.64
C TRP A 44 40.19 -11.93 26.25
N ILE A 45 40.25 -10.89 25.41
CA ILE A 45 40.88 -10.94 24.09
C ILE A 45 42.39 -11.20 24.23
N ALA A 46 43.05 -10.54 25.19
CA ALA A 46 44.47 -10.75 25.50
C ALA A 46 44.73 -12.18 26.03
N ALA A 47 43.83 -12.71 26.86
CA ALA A 47 43.89 -14.08 27.39
C ALA A 47 43.47 -15.17 26.38
N GLY A 48 43.01 -14.81 25.17
CA GLY A 48 42.56 -15.77 24.17
C GLY A 48 41.24 -16.46 24.51
N ASN A 49 40.43 -15.91 25.42
CA ASN A 49 39.19 -16.48 25.89
C ASN A 49 38.04 -16.21 24.90
N ILE A 50 38.02 -16.93 23.77
CA ILE A 50 37.02 -16.73 22.73
C ILE A 50 35.60 -17.03 23.24
N ALA A 51 35.43 -18.00 24.13
CA ALA A 51 34.11 -18.41 24.60
C ALA A 51 33.36 -17.26 25.27
N ALA A 52 34.04 -16.49 26.13
CA ALA A 52 33.47 -15.32 26.79
C ALA A 52 33.25 -14.14 25.82
N VAL A 53 34.22 -13.88 24.94
CA VAL A 53 34.14 -12.80 23.94
C VAL A 53 33.00 -13.04 22.93
N ALA A 54 32.83 -14.29 22.47
CA ALA A 54 31.75 -14.67 21.55
C ALA A 54 30.37 -14.54 22.19
N ALA A 55 30.22 -14.93 23.46
CA ALA A 55 28.97 -14.80 24.21
C ALA A 55 28.54 -13.32 24.33
N VAL A 56 29.46 -12.42 24.69
CA VAL A 56 29.16 -10.98 24.83
C VAL A 56 28.90 -10.30 23.49
N ALA A 57 29.60 -10.70 22.42
CA ALA A 57 29.38 -10.13 21.08
C ALA A 57 28.01 -10.51 20.49
N ALA A 58 27.50 -11.68 20.84
CA ALA A 58 26.25 -12.24 20.34
C ALA A 58 25.00 -11.70 21.05
N GLU A 59 25.12 -11.30 22.31
CA GLU A 59 23.96 -10.93 23.11
C GLU A 59 23.53 -9.46 22.94
N GLU A 60 22.25 -9.27 22.61
CA GLU A 60 21.67 -7.96 22.40
C GLU A 60 21.35 -7.21 23.71
N SER A 61 21.28 -7.92 24.83
CA SER A 61 21.14 -7.31 26.17
C SER A 61 22.47 -6.85 26.79
N ALA A 62 23.62 -7.14 26.16
CA ALA A 62 24.93 -6.77 26.69
C ALA A 62 25.14 -5.24 26.72
N PRO A 63 25.99 -4.69 27.61
CA PRO A 63 26.34 -3.28 27.56
C PRO A 63 26.98 -2.86 26.22
N ALA A 64 26.64 -1.68 25.71
CA ALA A 64 27.02 -1.25 24.37
C ALA A 64 28.55 -1.18 24.14
N ALA A 65 29.29 -0.71 25.14
CA ALA A 65 30.74 -0.62 25.11
C ALA A 65 31.40 -2.02 25.05
N ALA A 66 30.98 -2.94 25.93
CA ALA A 66 31.44 -4.32 25.97
C ALA A 66 31.12 -5.08 24.68
N ARG A 67 29.90 -4.94 24.15
CA ARG A 67 29.48 -5.59 22.89
C ARG A 67 30.32 -5.12 21.70
N LYS A 68 30.64 -3.81 21.64
CA LYS A 68 31.48 -3.22 20.58
C LYS A 68 32.94 -3.64 20.69
N ALA A 69 33.47 -3.78 21.91
CA ALA A 69 34.80 -4.35 22.14
C ALA A 69 34.84 -5.83 21.73
N ALA A 70 33.83 -6.61 22.12
CA ALA A 70 33.77 -8.05 21.83
C ALA A 70 33.68 -8.36 20.33
N ARG A 71 32.86 -7.61 19.57
CA ARG A 71 32.78 -7.74 18.10
C ARG A 71 34.11 -7.42 17.41
N ARG A 72 34.86 -6.43 17.91
CA ARG A 72 36.21 -6.11 17.41
C ARG A 72 37.21 -7.21 17.79
N GLY A 73 37.14 -7.70 19.03
CA GLY A 73 37.93 -8.80 19.54
C GLY A 73 37.81 -10.10 18.76
N LEU A 74 36.61 -10.46 18.30
CA LEU A 74 36.42 -11.66 17.47
C LEU A 74 37.19 -11.59 16.15
N ASN A 75 37.30 -10.42 15.52
CA ASN A 75 38.11 -10.24 14.31
C ASN A 75 39.61 -10.35 14.61
N VAL A 76 40.06 -9.86 15.77
CA VAL A 76 41.45 -9.97 16.24
C VAL A 76 41.81 -11.43 16.58
N LEU A 77 40.92 -12.17 17.24
CA LEU A 77 41.14 -13.58 17.59
C LEU A 77 41.13 -14.47 16.34
N LYS A 78 40.26 -14.14 15.37
CA LYS A 78 40.23 -14.80 14.06
C LYS A 78 41.52 -14.56 13.26
N SER A 79 42.07 -13.35 13.26
CA SER A 79 43.35 -13.07 12.58
C SER A 79 44.55 -13.71 13.27
N ARG A 80 44.45 -14.01 14.57
CA ARG A 80 45.44 -14.78 15.35
C ARG A 80 45.33 -16.30 15.17
N GLY A 81 44.47 -16.77 14.25
CA GLY A 81 44.32 -18.19 13.94
C GLY A 81 43.62 -19.00 15.03
N VAL A 82 42.98 -18.34 16.01
CA VAL A 82 42.27 -19.05 17.06
C VAL A 82 40.89 -19.45 16.53
N ALA A 83 40.61 -20.75 16.53
CA ALA A 83 39.37 -21.31 16.01
C ALA A 83 38.19 -20.75 16.82
N VAL A 84 37.43 -19.84 16.21
CA VAL A 84 36.16 -19.38 16.77
C VAL A 84 35.26 -20.60 16.82
N PRO A 85 34.70 -20.98 17.98
CA PRO A 85 33.73 -22.06 18.06
C PRO A 85 32.64 -21.75 17.03
N GLU A 86 32.61 -22.54 15.95
CA GLU A 86 31.45 -22.53 15.07
C GLU A 86 30.26 -22.85 15.95
N ARG A 87 29.19 -22.09 15.78
CA ARG A 87 27.93 -22.44 16.42
C ARG A 87 27.72 -23.93 16.17
N GLN A 88 27.44 -24.67 17.23
CA GLN A 88 26.49 -25.77 17.05
C GLN A 88 25.26 -25.10 16.45
N ASN A 89 25.18 -25.09 15.12
CA ASN A 89 23.91 -24.96 14.44
C ASN A 89 23.13 -26.09 15.04
N THR A 90 22.23 -25.77 15.98
CA THR A 90 21.28 -26.71 16.50
C THR A 90 20.52 -27.18 15.28
N VAL A 91 20.93 -28.34 14.75
CA VAL A 91 20.25 -29.04 13.68
C VAL A 91 18.80 -29.07 14.13
N ALA A 92 17.92 -28.55 13.27
CA ALA A 92 16.50 -28.44 13.54
C ALA A 92 16.02 -29.71 14.24
N ARG A 93 15.70 -29.58 15.53
CA ARG A 93 14.91 -30.62 16.19
C ARG A 93 13.63 -30.73 15.37
N PRO A 94 13.20 -31.93 14.96
CA PRO A 94 11.86 -32.11 14.46
C PRO A 94 10.90 -31.52 15.51
N PHE A 95 9.95 -30.73 15.01
CA PHE A 95 8.96 -29.98 15.77
C PHE A 95 8.29 -30.91 16.83
N ALA A 96 8.78 -30.87 18.06
CA ALA A 96 8.20 -31.55 19.20
C ALA A 96 7.96 -30.49 20.27
N GLY A 97 6.88 -29.74 20.08
CA GLY A 97 6.48 -28.67 20.98
C GLY A 97 5.44 -27.79 20.31
N THR A 98 4.30 -27.66 20.97
CA THR A 98 3.19 -26.74 20.68
C THR A 98 3.64 -25.28 20.81
N ALA A 99 4.56 -24.83 19.96
CA ALA A 99 4.81 -23.40 19.80
C ALA A 99 3.56 -22.80 19.15
N THR A 100 2.90 -21.86 19.84
CA THR A 100 1.74 -21.16 19.31
C THR A 100 2.19 -20.32 18.11
N VAL A 101 1.90 -20.79 16.90
CA VAL A 101 2.13 -20.03 15.67
C VAL A 101 1.09 -18.92 15.63
N GLN A 102 1.55 -17.68 15.73
CA GLN A 102 0.70 -16.50 15.57
C GLN A 102 0.51 -16.24 14.07
N LEU A 103 -0.72 -16.40 13.61
CA LEU A 103 -1.11 -16.10 12.24
C LEU A 103 -1.74 -14.72 12.17
N GLU A 104 -1.23 -13.89 11.28
CA GLU A 104 -1.71 -12.53 11.03
C GLU A 104 -2.05 -12.39 9.55
N ALA A 105 -3.12 -11.65 9.24
CA ALA A 105 -3.51 -11.35 7.87
C ALA A 105 -3.66 -9.85 7.68
N SER A 106 -3.20 -9.37 6.53
CA SER A 106 -3.28 -7.98 6.12
C SER A 106 -3.81 -7.88 4.70
N PHE A 107 -4.51 -6.79 4.39
CA PHE A 107 -5.14 -6.54 3.11
C PHE A 107 -4.70 -5.20 2.52
N VAL A 108 -4.50 -5.19 1.21
CA VAL A 108 -4.21 -4.01 0.41
C VAL A 108 -5.26 -3.93 -0.71
N PRO A 109 -6.18 -2.94 -0.67
CA PRO A 109 -7.36 -2.90 -1.54
C PRO A 109 -7.03 -2.82 -3.02
N LEU A 110 -6.19 -1.88 -3.47
CA LEU A 110 -5.76 -1.77 -4.85
C LEU A 110 -4.34 -1.21 -4.90
N GLU A 111 -3.42 -1.92 -5.53
CA GLU A 111 -2.03 -1.45 -5.59
C GLU A 111 -1.70 -0.78 -6.92
N ALA A 112 -1.09 0.42 -6.86
CA ALA A 112 -0.61 1.11 -8.05
C ALA A 112 0.44 0.28 -8.81
N GLY A 113 0.15 -0.05 -10.06
CA GLY A 113 1.00 -0.90 -10.90
C GLY A 113 0.68 -2.40 -10.82
N ALA A 114 0.02 -2.84 -9.75
CA ALA A 114 -0.60 -4.17 -9.71
C ALA A 114 -1.98 -4.08 -10.36
N ARG A 115 -2.38 -5.11 -11.10
CA ARG A 115 -3.72 -5.15 -11.71
C ARG A 115 -4.83 -5.44 -10.69
N GLY A 116 -4.65 -5.22 -9.38
CA GLY A 116 -5.68 -5.50 -8.39
C GLY A 116 -5.24 -5.42 -6.93
N ALA A 117 -5.92 -6.19 -6.08
CA ALA A 117 -5.76 -6.23 -4.64
C ALA A 117 -4.71 -7.25 -4.20
N MET A 118 -4.26 -7.16 -2.94
CA MET A 118 -3.32 -8.11 -2.35
C MET A 118 -3.73 -8.50 -0.94
N ILE A 119 -3.70 -9.80 -0.64
CA ILE A 119 -3.81 -10.35 0.71
C ILE A 119 -2.44 -10.89 1.12
N VAL A 120 -2.02 -10.57 2.34
CA VAL A 120 -0.79 -11.07 2.92
C VAL A 120 -1.10 -11.85 4.18
N VAL A 121 -0.63 -13.09 4.27
CA VAL A 121 -0.75 -13.92 5.47
C VAL A 121 0.64 -14.25 5.97
N THR A 122 0.89 -13.97 7.24
CA THR A 122 2.17 -14.26 7.90
C THR A 122 1.99 -15.21 9.07
N ALA A 123 2.92 -16.13 9.23
CA ALA A 123 3.03 -17.04 10.37
C ALA A 123 4.31 -16.74 11.15
N ARG A 124 4.16 -16.34 12.41
CA ARG A 124 5.27 -16.13 13.35
C ARG A 124 5.28 -17.26 14.37
N ALA A 125 6.35 -18.03 14.40
CA ALA A 125 6.65 -18.94 15.51
C ALA A 125 7.58 -18.22 16.52
N GLU A 126 7.75 -18.78 17.73
CA GLU A 126 8.76 -18.33 18.69
C GLU A 126 10.16 -18.51 18.08
N GLY A 127 10.64 -17.49 17.37
CA GLY A 127 11.81 -17.51 16.50
C GLY A 127 11.92 -16.21 15.69
N ARG A 128 13.00 -16.06 14.90
CA ARG A 128 13.24 -14.84 14.09
C ARG A 128 12.65 -14.89 12.69
N ASP A 129 12.33 -16.08 12.21
CA ASP A 129 11.87 -16.32 10.85
C ASP A 129 10.35 -16.28 10.82
N VAL A 130 9.83 -15.53 9.86
CA VAL A 130 8.41 -15.36 9.57
C VAL A 130 8.15 -16.01 8.21
N GLU A 131 7.19 -16.92 8.15
CA GLU A 131 6.71 -17.41 6.87
C GLU A 131 5.62 -16.45 6.36
N MET A 132 5.69 -16.08 5.08
CA MET A 132 4.78 -15.10 4.48
C MET A 132 4.29 -15.60 3.13
N VAL A 133 3.03 -15.34 2.82
CA VAL A 133 2.47 -15.46 1.47
C VAL A 133 1.73 -14.17 1.10
N GLU A 134 1.98 -13.70 -0.11
CA GLU A 134 1.35 -12.58 -0.80
C GLU A 134 0.52 -13.15 -1.95
N VAL A 135 -0.79 -12.90 -1.93
CA VAL A 135 -1.72 -13.33 -2.97
C VAL A 135 -2.26 -12.09 -3.67
N HIS A 136 -1.91 -11.90 -4.94
CA HIS A 136 -2.39 -10.81 -5.77
C HIS A 136 -3.52 -11.28 -6.68
N PHE A 137 -4.61 -10.53 -6.72
CA PHE A 137 -5.81 -10.90 -7.45
C PHE A 137 -6.56 -9.69 -8.00
N ASN A 138 -7.43 -9.94 -8.97
CA ASN A 138 -8.37 -8.98 -9.52
C ASN A 138 -9.75 -9.63 -9.61
N ASP A 139 -10.80 -8.92 -9.20
CA ASP A 139 -12.17 -9.45 -9.16
C ASP A 139 -12.78 -9.77 -10.53
N ALA A 140 -12.15 -9.39 -11.64
CA ALA A 140 -12.56 -9.76 -12.99
C ALA A 140 -11.91 -11.07 -13.49
N VAL A 141 -10.71 -11.41 -13.00
CA VAL A 141 -9.92 -12.54 -13.55
C VAL A 141 -9.52 -13.60 -12.53
N GLY A 142 -9.49 -13.27 -11.24
CA GLY A 142 -9.01 -14.13 -10.16
C GLY A 142 -7.56 -13.85 -9.75
N ILE A 143 -6.90 -14.86 -9.18
CA ILE A 143 -5.52 -14.81 -8.70
C ILE A 143 -4.57 -14.84 -9.90
N PHE A 144 -3.70 -13.84 -10.02
CA PHE A 144 -2.72 -13.76 -11.12
C PHE A 144 -1.27 -13.89 -10.65
N GLN A 145 -1.00 -13.75 -9.36
CA GLN A 145 0.34 -13.90 -8.80
C GLN A 145 0.28 -14.34 -7.35
N VAL A 146 1.16 -15.26 -6.98
CA VAL A 146 1.43 -15.65 -5.59
C VAL A 146 2.94 -15.56 -5.38
N ALA A 147 3.34 -14.88 -4.30
CA ALA A 147 4.73 -14.79 -3.88
C ALA A 147 4.83 -15.12 -2.40
N GLY A 148 5.93 -15.69 -1.93
CA GLY A 148 6.05 -16.02 -0.53
C GLY A 148 7.32 -16.77 -0.19
N GLY A 149 7.50 -17.02 1.09
CA GLY A 149 8.62 -17.77 1.62
C GLY A 149 8.93 -17.40 3.06
N ARG A 150 10.05 -17.92 3.56
CA ARG A 150 10.57 -17.57 4.88
C ARG A 150 11.43 -16.31 4.79
N VAL A 151 11.07 -15.31 5.57
CA VAL A 151 11.77 -14.03 5.67
C VAL A 151 12.11 -13.74 7.13
N SER A 152 13.19 -13.00 7.37
CA SER A 152 13.47 -12.52 8.72
C SER A 152 12.49 -11.41 9.10
N ALA A 153 12.24 -11.22 10.40
CA ALA A 153 11.42 -10.12 10.89
C ALA A 153 11.89 -8.72 10.40
N SER A 154 13.19 -8.53 10.17
CA SER A 154 13.74 -7.28 9.61
C SER A 154 13.34 -7.08 8.15
N ARG A 155 13.37 -8.15 7.33
CA ARG A 155 12.96 -8.07 5.93
C ARG A 155 11.46 -7.84 5.79
N LEU A 156 10.66 -8.42 6.68
CA LEU A 156 9.21 -8.15 6.72
C LEU A 156 8.93 -6.66 6.98
N ARG A 157 9.57 -6.06 7.99
CA ARG A 157 9.43 -4.61 8.27
C ARG A 157 9.91 -3.74 7.12
N GLU A 158 10.99 -4.14 6.45
CA GLU A 158 11.48 -3.45 5.26
C GLU A 158 10.45 -3.51 4.13
N TRP A 159 9.89 -4.70 3.85
CA TRP A 159 8.82 -4.90 2.87
C TRP A 159 7.60 -4.03 3.18
N GLU A 160 7.14 -3.99 4.44
CA GLU A 160 6.02 -3.14 4.88
C GLU A 160 6.33 -1.66 4.65
N THR A 161 7.55 -1.22 5.01
CA THR A 161 8.00 0.17 4.87
C THR A 161 8.10 0.58 3.41
N GLN A 162 8.68 -0.28 2.55
CA GLN A 162 8.80 -0.04 1.11
C GLN A 162 7.42 -0.02 0.45
N GLY A 163 6.55 -0.95 0.82
CA GLY A 163 5.17 -1.00 0.34
C GLY A 163 4.38 0.27 0.71
N ARG A 164 4.49 0.74 1.96
CA ARG A 164 3.89 2.00 2.41
C ARG A 164 4.41 3.20 1.63
N ARG A 165 5.73 3.28 1.40
CA ARG A 165 6.34 4.37 0.60
C ARG A 165 5.86 4.37 -0.84
N ARG A 166 5.69 3.19 -1.46
CA ARG A 166 5.21 3.07 -2.84
C ARG A 166 3.74 3.45 -2.97
N ARG A 167 2.89 2.98 -2.05
CA ARG A 167 1.43 3.11 -2.14
C ARG A 167 0.89 4.41 -1.52
N GLY A 168 1.60 4.99 -0.56
CA GLY A 168 1.13 6.15 0.22
C GLY A 168 0.22 5.80 1.39
N TYR A 169 -0.07 4.52 1.62
CA TYR A 169 -0.89 4.02 2.73
C TYR A 169 -0.42 2.63 3.21
N GLU A 170 -0.90 2.22 4.39
CA GLU A 170 -0.52 0.97 5.05
C GLU A 170 -1.45 -0.20 4.69
N ALA A 171 -0.92 -1.43 4.75
CA ALA A 171 -1.77 -2.60 4.68
C ALA A 171 -2.66 -2.66 5.93
N VAL A 172 -3.93 -3.01 5.73
CA VAL A 172 -4.91 -3.03 6.81
C VAL A 172 -4.94 -4.42 7.44
N PRO A 173 -4.81 -4.55 8.77
CA PRO A 173 -5.00 -5.84 9.42
C PRO A 173 -6.45 -6.31 9.24
N VAL A 174 -6.62 -7.55 8.82
CA VAL A 174 -7.93 -8.20 8.61
C VAL A 174 -7.98 -9.52 9.36
N SER A 175 -9.18 -10.06 9.55
CA SER A 175 -9.30 -11.39 10.15
C SER A 175 -8.74 -12.45 9.21
N LEU A 176 -8.04 -13.44 9.78
CA LEU A 176 -7.52 -14.58 9.02
C LEU A 176 -8.65 -15.35 8.31
N ALA A 177 -9.81 -15.47 8.97
CA ALA A 177 -11.00 -16.09 8.40
C ALA A 177 -11.44 -15.37 7.12
N TRP A 178 -11.57 -14.04 7.15
CA TRP A 178 -11.94 -13.27 5.97
C TRP A 178 -10.90 -13.38 4.86
N ALA A 179 -9.61 -13.27 5.19
CA ALA A 179 -8.53 -13.37 4.21
C ALA A 179 -8.56 -14.72 3.47
N ARG A 180 -8.69 -15.84 4.19
CA ARG A 180 -8.78 -17.19 3.61
C ARG A 180 -10.05 -17.37 2.78
N TRP A 181 -11.18 -16.88 3.28
CA TRP A 181 -12.44 -16.90 2.54
C TRP A 181 -12.33 -16.09 1.23
N ARG A 182 -11.80 -14.87 1.28
CA ARG A 182 -11.61 -14.02 0.11
C ARG A 182 -10.69 -14.67 -0.93
N VAL A 183 -9.55 -15.23 -0.51
CA VAL A 183 -8.64 -16.01 -1.39
C VAL A 183 -9.37 -17.18 -2.03
N SER A 184 -10.21 -17.90 -1.28
CA SER A 184 -10.98 -19.01 -1.83
C SER A 184 -12.00 -18.57 -2.89
N GLN A 185 -12.63 -17.40 -2.73
CA GLN A 185 -13.56 -16.85 -3.71
C GLN A 185 -12.84 -16.43 -5.00
N VAL A 186 -11.71 -15.73 -4.88
CA VAL A 186 -10.96 -15.32 -6.07
C VAL A 186 -10.29 -16.49 -6.78
N ARG A 187 -9.99 -17.58 -6.07
CA ARG A 187 -9.57 -18.85 -6.68
C ARG A 187 -10.69 -19.46 -7.55
N GLN A 188 -11.96 -19.29 -7.21
CA GLN A 188 -13.07 -19.76 -8.05
C GLN A 188 -13.19 -18.93 -9.34
N LEU A 189 -12.85 -17.63 -9.29
CA LEU A 189 -12.87 -16.76 -10.46
C LEU A 189 -11.85 -17.19 -11.53
N ASN A 190 -10.71 -17.76 -11.15
CA ASN A 190 -9.75 -18.33 -12.11
C ASN A 190 -10.38 -19.38 -13.04
N ALA A 191 -11.26 -20.24 -12.50
CA ALA A 191 -11.95 -21.24 -13.30
C ALA A 191 -12.96 -20.61 -14.25
N GLN A 192 -13.61 -19.51 -13.85
CA GLN A 192 -14.58 -18.78 -14.66
C GLN A 192 -13.91 -17.95 -15.76
N SER A 193 -12.77 -17.33 -15.45
CA SER A 193 -12.01 -16.49 -16.38
C SER A 193 -11.11 -17.29 -17.34
N GLY A 194 -10.85 -18.56 -17.02
CA GLY A 194 -9.88 -19.39 -17.74
C GLY A 194 -8.42 -19.08 -17.40
N LEU A 195 -8.16 -18.21 -16.43
CA LEU A 195 -6.80 -17.90 -15.98
C LEU A 195 -6.27 -19.05 -15.11
N LEU A 196 -5.16 -19.67 -15.52
CA LEU A 196 -4.50 -20.71 -14.76
C LEU A 196 -4.07 -20.20 -13.38
N LEU A 197 -4.24 -21.05 -12.35
CA LEU A 197 -3.77 -20.73 -11.00
C LEU A 197 -2.23 -20.73 -10.95
N PRO A 198 -1.61 -19.77 -10.24
CA PRO A 198 -0.17 -19.80 -10.00
C PRO A 198 0.25 -21.07 -9.26
N LEU A 199 1.36 -21.69 -9.69
CA LEU A 199 1.87 -22.95 -9.15
C LEU A 199 2.22 -22.86 -7.66
N GLU A 200 2.62 -21.67 -7.22
CA GLU A 200 3.04 -21.39 -5.86
C GLU A 200 1.87 -21.43 -4.86
N LEU A 201 0.63 -21.31 -5.31
CA LEU A 201 -0.55 -21.24 -4.43
C LEU A 201 -0.66 -22.46 -3.52
N ASP A 202 -0.45 -23.66 -4.06
CA ASP A 202 -0.57 -24.91 -3.30
C ASP A 202 0.58 -25.09 -2.30
N SER A 203 1.74 -24.49 -2.56
CA SER A 203 2.90 -24.50 -1.64
C SER A 203 2.63 -23.76 -0.32
N PHE A 204 1.68 -22.82 -0.33
CA PHE A 204 1.27 -22.05 0.86
C PHE A 204 -0.11 -22.45 1.40
N GLY A 205 -0.60 -23.64 1.02
CA GLY A 205 -1.91 -24.13 1.41
C GLY A 205 -2.14 -24.13 2.93
N HIS A 206 -1.13 -24.40 3.75
CA HIS A 206 -1.23 -24.40 5.21
C HIS A 206 -1.48 -23.01 5.82
N LEU A 207 -1.05 -21.94 5.14
CA LEU A 207 -1.37 -20.56 5.54
C LEU A 207 -2.78 -20.17 5.11
N LEU A 208 -3.23 -20.68 3.97
CA LEU A 208 -4.49 -20.33 3.33
C LEU A 208 -5.68 -21.23 3.74
N THR A 209 -5.44 -22.26 4.56
CA THR A 209 -6.45 -23.20 5.06
C THR A 209 -6.46 -23.27 6.59
N PRO A 210 -7.59 -23.63 7.25
CA PRO A 210 -8.89 -23.95 6.65
C PRO A 210 -9.63 -22.72 6.14
N VAL A 211 -10.39 -22.90 5.05
CA VAL A 211 -11.34 -21.91 4.56
C VAL A 211 -12.61 -22.02 5.40
N PRO A 212 -13.12 -20.92 5.98
CA PRO A 212 -14.39 -20.93 6.70
C PRO A 212 -15.54 -21.41 5.81
N ALA A 213 -16.44 -22.23 6.36
CA ALA A 213 -17.61 -22.73 5.62
C ALA A 213 -18.65 -21.62 5.35
N GLU A 214 -18.81 -20.70 6.29
CA GLU A 214 -19.70 -19.55 6.18
C GLU A 214 -18.90 -18.29 5.82
N ALA A 215 -19.54 -17.36 5.10
CA ALA A 215 -18.95 -16.09 4.72
C ALA A 215 -18.69 -15.23 5.98
N PRO A 216 -17.42 -14.90 6.30
CA PRO A 216 -17.11 -14.02 7.41
C PRO A 216 -17.58 -12.58 7.12
N ALA A 217 -17.85 -11.82 8.18
CA ALA A 217 -18.15 -10.38 8.08
C ALA A 217 -17.04 -9.62 7.33
N HIS A 218 -17.43 -8.66 6.50
CA HIS A 218 -16.48 -7.84 5.77
C HIS A 218 -15.67 -6.94 6.74
N PRO A 219 -14.36 -6.71 6.54
CA PRO A 219 -13.55 -5.84 7.42
C PRO A 219 -14.12 -4.43 7.60
N ALA A 220 -14.86 -3.94 6.60
CA ALA A 220 -15.60 -2.67 6.65
C ALA A 220 -16.65 -2.61 7.79
N GLU A 221 -17.27 -3.74 8.13
CA GLU A 221 -18.34 -3.79 9.14
C GLU A 221 -17.82 -3.49 10.55
N ALA A 222 -16.53 -3.71 10.81
CA ALA A 222 -15.91 -3.42 12.10
C ALA A 222 -16.01 -1.93 12.48
N TYR A 223 -16.14 -1.04 11.49
CA TYR A 223 -16.21 0.41 11.71
C TYR A 223 -17.62 0.90 12.02
N LYS A 224 -18.67 0.08 11.81
CA LYS A 224 -20.07 0.39 12.11
C LYS A 224 -20.52 1.76 11.57
N LEU A 225 -20.03 2.13 10.38
CA LEU A 225 -20.41 3.34 9.69
C LEU A 225 -21.64 3.06 8.84
N THR A 226 -22.63 3.96 8.92
CA THR A 226 -23.84 3.91 8.11
C THR A 226 -23.87 5.18 7.27
N PRO A 227 -23.98 5.09 5.93
CA PRO A 227 -24.10 6.29 5.10
C PRO A 227 -25.41 7.02 5.46
N ASP A 228 -25.30 8.31 5.68
CA ASP A 228 -26.42 9.24 5.64
C ASP A 228 -26.70 9.59 4.17
N GLY A 229 -27.98 9.74 3.81
CA GLY A 229 -28.41 10.16 2.47
C GLY A 229 -28.13 11.63 2.17
N ASP A 230 -27.04 12.17 2.72
CA ASP A 230 -26.66 13.57 2.62
C ASP A 230 -26.13 13.88 1.22
N ALA A 231 -26.83 14.76 0.50
CA ALA A 231 -26.47 15.20 -0.84
C ALA A 231 -25.11 15.94 -0.85
N GLU A 232 -24.76 16.66 0.21
CA GLU A 232 -23.45 17.32 0.32
C GLU A 232 -22.32 16.29 0.39
N ARG A 233 -22.58 15.18 1.07
CA ARG A 233 -21.65 14.06 1.19
C ARG A 233 -21.41 13.37 -0.16
N LEU A 234 -22.47 13.19 -0.95
CA LEU A 234 -22.35 12.68 -2.32
C LEU A 234 -21.53 13.63 -3.21
N ALA A 235 -21.73 14.95 -3.08
CA ALA A 235 -20.96 15.95 -3.82
C ALA A 235 -19.45 15.89 -3.49
N ARG A 236 -19.10 15.67 -2.21
CA ARG A 236 -17.69 15.44 -1.78
C ARG A 236 -17.08 14.16 -2.32
N GLY A 237 -17.91 13.24 -2.85
CA GLY A 237 -17.49 11.99 -3.47
C GLY A 237 -16.54 12.19 -4.66
N ALA A 238 -16.64 13.30 -5.40
CA ALA A 238 -15.69 13.62 -6.48
C ALA A 238 -14.22 13.62 -5.99
N GLY A 239 -13.99 14.16 -4.79
CA GLY A 239 -12.67 14.23 -4.20
C GLY A 239 -12.07 12.86 -3.84
N LEU A 240 -12.85 11.78 -3.82
CA LEU A 240 -12.35 10.44 -3.49
C LEU A 240 -11.31 9.93 -4.51
N HIS A 241 -11.29 10.49 -5.72
CA HIS A 241 -10.23 10.22 -6.71
C HIS A 241 -8.83 10.62 -6.25
N MET A 242 -8.72 11.49 -5.25
CA MET A 242 -7.45 11.90 -4.65
C MET A 242 -6.97 10.94 -3.56
N GLU A 243 -7.80 9.97 -3.15
CA GLU A 243 -7.39 8.99 -2.16
C GLU A 243 -6.41 7.99 -2.78
N PRO A 244 -5.26 7.73 -2.14
CA PRO A 244 -4.22 6.86 -2.69
C PRO A 244 -4.70 5.42 -2.89
N GLU A 245 -5.66 4.96 -2.09
CA GLU A 245 -6.29 3.64 -2.24
C GLU A 245 -7.09 3.49 -3.54
N LEU A 246 -7.63 4.61 -4.05
CA LEU A 246 -8.46 4.62 -5.25
C LEU A 246 -7.66 5.06 -6.49
N ASN A 247 -6.44 5.57 -6.34
CA ASN A 247 -5.57 5.95 -7.47
C ASN A 247 -5.48 4.91 -8.60
N PRO A 248 -5.36 3.59 -8.33
CA PRO A 248 -5.27 2.59 -9.40
C PRO A 248 -6.56 2.41 -10.21
N LEU A 249 -7.70 2.90 -9.71
CA LEU A 249 -8.98 2.87 -10.42
C LEU A 249 -8.95 3.87 -11.58
N LEU A 250 -8.83 3.33 -12.79
CA LEU A 250 -8.83 4.04 -14.06
C LEU A 250 -9.73 3.32 -15.04
N LEU A 251 -10.25 4.06 -16.02
CA LEU A 251 -10.96 3.46 -17.14
C LEU A 251 -10.00 2.71 -18.05
N SER A 252 -10.54 1.73 -18.79
CA SER A 252 -9.77 1.04 -19.81
C SER A 252 -9.37 2.00 -20.93
N SER A 253 -8.22 1.74 -21.57
CA SER A 253 -7.79 2.55 -22.72
C SER A 253 -8.80 2.51 -23.86
N ASP A 254 -9.50 1.38 -24.05
CA ASP A 254 -10.51 1.23 -25.10
C ASP A 254 -11.72 2.13 -24.84
N THR A 255 -12.20 2.20 -23.59
CA THR A 255 -13.28 3.11 -23.17
C THR A 255 -12.91 4.57 -23.42
N MET A 256 -11.68 4.96 -23.09
CA MET A 256 -11.20 6.31 -23.34
C MET A 256 -11.10 6.62 -24.83
N GLN A 257 -10.58 5.68 -25.61
CA GLN A 257 -10.44 5.83 -27.06
C GLN A 257 -11.80 5.93 -27.75
N GLU A 258 -12.80 5.18 -27.28
CA GLU A 258 -14.17 5.27 -27.76
C GLU A 258 -14.74 6.67 -27.52
N MET A 259 -14.63 7.21 -26.31
CA MET A 259 -15.07 8.57 -25.98
C MET A 259 -14.38 9.61 -26.87
N LEU A 260 -13.05 9.54 -27.01
CA LEU A 260 -12.30 10.48 -27.86
C LEU A 260 -12.65 10.36 -29.34
N THR A 261 -13.00 9.15 -29.81
CA THR A 261 -13.49 8.94 -31.18
C THR A 261 -14.85 9.59 -31.40
N GLN A 262 -15.75 9.55 -30.42
CA GLN A 262 -17.04 10.26 -30.49
C GLN A 262 -16.84 11.78 -30.51
N VAL A 263 -15.95 12.31 -29.68
CA VAL A 263 -15.56 13.74 -29.70
C VAL A 263 -15.00 14.12 -31.07
N GLY A 264 -14.08 13.32 -31.63
CA GLY A 264 -13.53 13.55 -32.96
C GLY A 264 -14.57 13.48 -34.08
N GLY A 265 -15.58 12.62 -33.94
CA GLY A 265 -16.74 12.56 -34.83
C GLY A 265 -17.56 13.84 -34.82
N ARG A 266 -17.81 14.43 -33.64
CA ARG A 266 -18.49 15.73 -33.53
C ARG A 266 -17.67 16.87 -34.13
N ILE A 267 -16.36 16.86 -33.93
CA ILE A 267 -15.46 17.83 -34.57
C ILE A 267 -15.50 17.69 -36.10
N ALA A 268 -15.53 16.46 -36.63
CA ALA A 268 -15.62 16.22 -38.07
C ALA A 268 -16.91 16.81 -38.69
N GLN A 269 -18.01 16.87 -37.92
CA GLN A 269 -19.28 17.43 -38.37
C GLN A 269 -19.23 18.96 -38.56
N LEU A 270 -18.22 19.65 -38.02
CA LEU A 270 -17.99 21.07 -38.26
C LEU A 270 -17.46 21.37 -39.68
N GLY A 271 -17.31 20.35 -40.53
CA GLY A 271 -17.12 20.55 -41.97
C GLY A 271 -15.80 21.18 -42.36
N GLY A 272 -14.73 20.98 -41.57
CA GLY A 272 -13.40 21.52 -41.82
C GLY A 272 -13.16 22.90 -41.21
N ARG A 273 -14.13 23.49 -40.50
CA ARG A 273 -13.89 24.62 -39.61
C ARG A 273 -13.02 24.15 -38.44
N GLN A 274 -11.99 24.92 -38.11
CA GLN A 274 -11.23 24.69 -36.88
C GLN A 274 -12.12 25.05 -35.68
N PRO A 275 -12.44 24.09 -34.79
CA PRO A 275 -13.26 24.37 -33.62
C PRO A 275 -12.51 25.31 -32.66
N GLU A 276 -13.25 26.22 -32.04
CA GLU A 276 -12.74 27.03 -30.94
C GLU A 276 -12.56 26.17 -29.69
N GLN A 277 -11.70 26.60 -28.77
CA GLN A 277 -11.37 25.82 -27.57
C GLN A 277 -12.60 25.49 -26.71
N GLU A 278 -13.51 26.46 -26.55
CA GLU A 278 -14.73 26.32 -25.77
C GLU A 278 -15.68 25.27 -26.37
N GLU A 279 -15.71 25.13 -27.70
CA GLU A 279 -16.52 24.12 -28.39
C GLU A 279 -15.96 22.71 -28.17
N ILE A 280 -14.63 22.57 -28.23
CA ILE A 280 -13.98 21.29 -27.93
C ILE A 280 -14.25 20.89 -26.48
N GLN A 281 -14.17 21.83 -25.54
CA GLN A 281 -14.47 21.60 -24.13
C GLN A 281 -15.93 21.16 -23.94
N GLY A 282 -16.89 21.84 -24.58
CA GLY A 282 -18.30 21.45 -24.56
C GLY A 282 -18.56 20.07 -25.17
N PHE A 283 -17.84 19.68 -26.23
CA PHE A 283 -17.92 18.34 -26.80
C PHE A 283 -17.38 17.27 -25.85
N ILE A 284 -16.24 17.54 -25.19
CA ILE A 284 -15.65 16.61 -24.22
C ILE A 284 -16.58 16.45 -23.02
N GLU A 285 -17.09 17.54 -22.46
CA GLU A 285 -17.96 17.50 -21.29
C GLU A 285 -19.28 16.75 -21.57
N SER A 286 -19.94 17.08 -22.68
CA SER A 286 -21.18 16.40 -23.05
C SER A 286 -20.97 14.92 -23.37
N GLU A 287 -19.85 14.57 -24.04
CA GLU A 287 -19.54 13.17 -24.32
C GLU A 287 -19.09 12.41 -23.07
N ARG A 288 -18.44 13.07 -22.11
CA ARG A 288 -18.07 12.50 -20.81
C ARG A 288 -19.31 12.04 -20.03
N LEU A 289 -20.35 12.89 -19.95
CA LEU A 289 -21.60 12.52 -19.28
C LEU A 289 -22.27 11.34 -20.00
N ALA A 290 -22.40 11.40 -21.33
CA ALA A 290 -22.98 10.32 -22.11
C ALA A 290 -22.18 9.00 -22.01
N ALA A 291 -20.85 9.07 -22.01
CA ALA A 291 -19.98 7.90 -21.84
C ALA A 291 -20.09 7.31 -20.43
N THR A 292 -20.29 8.15 -19.41
CA THR A 292 -20.52 7.69 -18.03
C THR A 292 -21.75 6.80 -17.95
N ASP A 293 -22.86 7.22 -18.55
CA ASP A 293 -24.10 6.42 -18.59
C ASP A 293 -23.95 5.13 -19.39
N ARG A 294 -23.21 5.16 -20.50
CA ARG A 294 -22.97 3.96 -21.35
C ARG A 294 -22.05 2.93 -20.70
N PHE A 295 -20.99 3.39 -20.02
CA PHE A 295 -19.95 2.52 -19.46
C PHE A 295 -20.34 1.92 -18.11
N PHE A 296 -20.91 2.73 -17.21
CA PHE A 296 -21.24 2.29 -15.85
C PHE A 296 -22.58 1.55 -15.79
N GLN A 297 -22.63 0.43 -16.52
CA GLN A 297 -23.71 -0.54 -16.46
C GLN A 297 -23.72 -1.27 -15.10
N GLU A 298 -24.81 -1.96 -14.80
CA GLU A 298 -25.04 -2.59 -13.49
C GLU A 298 -23.85 -3.47 -13.01
N ASN A 299 -23.32 -4.33 -13.88
CA ASN A 299 -22.21 -5.21 -13.52
C ASN A 299 -20.95 -4.42 -13.13
N VAL A 300 -20.60 -3.39 -13.90
CA VAL A 300 -19.44 -2.52 -13.63
C VAL A 300 -19.64 -1.76 -12.33
N ARG A 301 -20.86 -1.24 -12.08
CA ARG A 301 -21.19 -0.54 -10.83
C ARG A 301 -21.12 -1.45 -9.61
N ARG A 302 -21.60 -2.70 -9.70
CA ARG A 302 -21.49 -3.69 -8.62
C ARG A 302 -20.03 -4.03 -8.30
N GLN A 303 -19.21 -4.23 -9.33
CA GLN A 303 -17.77 -4.47 -9.15
C GLN A 303 -17.08 -3.27 -8.49
N LEU A 304 -17.33 -2.05 -9.00
CA LEU A 304 -16.79 -0.83 -8.43
C LEU A 304 -17.23 -0.64 -6.98
N ALA A 305 -18.51 -0.86 -6.66
CA ALA A 305 -19.02 -0.76 -5.30
C ALA A 305 -18.36 -1.77 -4.34
N SER A 306 -17.96 -2.94 -4.82
CA SER A 306 -17.14 -3.88 -4.05
C SER A 306 -15.75 -3.34 -3.79
N GLN A 307 -15.09 -2.78 -4.81
CA GLN A 307 -13.75 -2.18 -4.68
C GLN A 307 -13.75 -0.97 -3.73
N LEU A 308 -14.80 -0.14 -3.76
CA LEU A 308 -14.98 0.96 -2.80
C LEU A 308 -15.14 0.44 -1.37
N LEU A 309 -15.88 -0.66 -1.17
CA LEU A 309 -16.03 -1.27 0.15
C LEU A 309 -14.71 -1.86 0.66
N ASP A 310 -13.95 -2.51 -0.23
CA ASP A 310 -12.61 -3.07 0.06
C ASP A 310 -11.63 -1.96 0.50
N ALA A 311 -11.75 -0.74 -0.06
CA ALA A 311 -10.91 0.41 0.30
C ALA A 311 -11.28 1.06 1.64
N LEU A 312 -12.53 0.89 2.13
CA LEU A 312 -13.03 1.57 3.32
C LEU A 312 -12.13 1.41 4.56
N PRO A 313 -11.67 0.19 4.95
CA PRO A 313 -10.86 0.03 6.14
C PRO A 313 -9.55 0.85 6.12
N SER A 314 -8.95 1.00 4.94
CA SER A 314 -7.70 1.77 4.77
C SER A 314 -7.97 3.27 4.87
N ILE A 315 -8.99 3.74 4.13
CA ILE A 315 -9.37 5.16 4.12
C ILE A 315 -9.78 5.61 5.52
N VAL A 316 -10.59 4.84 6.24
CA VAL A 316 -11.01 5.20 7.60
C VAL A 316 -9.84 5.27 8.58
N ARG A 317 -8.87 4.34 8.48
CA ARG A 317 -7.68 4.36 9.35
C ARG A 317 -6.76 5.56 9.07
N ARG A 318 -6.68 6.02 7.82
CA ARG A 318 -5.77 7.09 7.39
C ARG A 318 -6.41 8.48 7.43
N ALA A 319 -7.61 8.62 6.88
CA ALA A 319 -8.31 9.89 6.67
C ALA A 319 -9.49 10.10 7.64
N GLY A 320 -9.86 9.09 8.42
CA GLY A 320 -10.89 9.18 9.45
C GLY A 320 -12.29 8.75 9.00
N PRO A 321 -13.25 8.67 9.95
CA PRO A 321 -14.58 8.11 9.71
C PRO A 321 -15.43 8.96 8.77
N ASP A 322 -15.31 10.29 8.81
CA ASP A 322 -16.07 11.19 7.94
C ASP A 322 -15.77 10.92 6.46
N ARG A 323 -14.50 10.68 6.13
CA ARG A 323 -14.10 10.29 4.78
C ARG A 323 -14.60 8.90 4.39
N GLY A 324 -14.70 8.00 5.36
CA GLY A 324 -15.34 6.70 5.17
C GLY A 324 -16.84 6.82 4.87
N LEU A 325 -17.54 7.78 5.49
CA LEU A 325 -18.93 8.06 5.19
C LEU A 325 -19.08 8.61 3.76
N ASP A 326 -18.20 9.51 3.31
CA ASP A 326 -18.19 9.99 1.92
C ASP A 326 -18.09 8.81 0.93
N LEU A 327 -17.20 7.85 1.23
CA LEU A 327 -17.02 6.63 0.43
C LEU A 327 -18.26 5.73 0.44
N LEU A 328 -18.89 5.53 1.60
CA LEU A 328 -20.10 4.71 1.71
C LEU A 328 -21.30 5.35 1.02
N ALA A 329 -21.48 6.66 1.14
CA ALA A 329 -22.53 7.40 0.44
C ALA A 329 -22.33 7.29 -1.08
N THR A 330 -21.09 7.50 -1.56
CA THR A 330 -20.73 7.31 -2.97
C THR A 330 -21.00 5.89 -3.43
N ARG A 331 -20.57 4.88 -2.66
CA ARG A 331 -20.84 3.46 -2.96
C ARG A 331 -22.34 3.18 -3.07
N GLN A 332 -23.14 3.71 -2.15
CA GLN A 332 -24.59 3.51 -2.15
C GLN A 332 -25.22 4.14 -3.40
N ALA A 333 -24.87 5.39 -3.72
CA ALA A 333 -25.32 6.04 -4.95
C ALA A 333 -24.92 5.25 -6.20
N VAL A 334 -23.70 4.70 -6.25
CA VAL A 334 -23.24 3.85 -7.35
C VAL A 334 -24.08 2.58 -7.49
N LEU A 335 -24.54 1.98 -6.39
CA LEU A 335 -25.42 0.80 -6.44
C LEU A 335 -26.84 1.17 -6.88
N ASP A 336 -27.37 2.28 -6.36
CA ASP A 336 -28.74 2.74 -6.60
C ASP A 336 -28.92 3.40 -7.98
N ALA A 337 -27.82 3.77 -8.64
CA ALA A 337 -27.87 4.37 -9.96
C ALA A 337 -28.66 3.52 -10.95
N GLY A 338 -29.40 4.19 -11.83
CA GLY A 338 -30.20 3.55 -12.85
C GLY A 338 -30.48 4.57 -13.95
N LEU A 339 -30.36 4.15 -15.21
CA LEU A 339 -30.43 5.04 -16.38
C LEU A 339 -31.71 5.89 -16.46
N ILE A 340 -32.78 5.49 -15.76
CA ILE A 340 -34.10 6.14 -15.82
C ILE A 340 -34.33 7.07 -14.63
N THR A 341 -33.86 6.72 -13.42
CA THR A 341 -34.22 7.42 -12.18
C THR A 341 -33.07 8.23 -11.57
N SER A 342 -31.84 7.75 -11.72
CA SER A 342 -30.62 8.36 -11.15
C SER A 342 -29.45 7.94 -12.03
N PRO A 343 -29.28 8.57 -13.20
CA PRO A 343 -28.28 8.15 -14.18
C PRO A 343 -26.86 8.20 -13.56
N PRO A 344 -25.97 7.27 -13.95
CA PRO A 344 -24.57 7.29 -13.51
C PRO A 344 -23.86 8.64 -13.68
N SER A 345 -24.22 9.41 -14.71
CA SER A 345 -23.69 10.75 -14.98
C SER A 345 -24.01 11.80 -13.92
N GLU A 346 -25.00 11.57 -13.05
CA GLU A 346 -25.30 12.46 -11.90
C GLU A 346 -24.38 12.21 -10.69
N ILE A 347 -23.59 11.13 -10.70
CA ILE A 347 -22.69 10.79 -9.59
C ILE A 347 -21.32 11.40 -9.88
N PRO A 348 -20.87 12.43 -9.12
CA PRO A 348 -19.63 13.15 -9.42
C PRO A 348 -18.40 12.24 -9.43
N PHE A 349 -18.40 11.23 -8.55
CA PHE A 349 -17.34 10.23 -8.51
C PHE A 349 -17.24 9.41 -9.81
N LEU A 350 -18.35 9.04 -10.46
CA LEU A 350 -18.31 8.27 -11.70
C LEU A 350 -17.82 9.12 -12.88
N VAL A 351 -18.27 10.38 -12.96
CA VAL A 351 -17.81 11.33 -13.97
C VAL A 351 -16.29 11.58 -13.84
N GLY A 352 -15.80 11.74 -12.60
CA GLY A 352 -14.39 12.00 -12.32
C GLY A 352 -13.41 10.90 -12.78
N PHE A 353 -13.88 9.68 -13.07
CA PHE A 353 -13.04 8.63 -13.66
C PHE A 353 -12.47 9.04 -15.02
N PHE A 354 -13.26 9.72 -15.84
CA PHE A 354 -12.81 10.18 -17.16
C PHE A 354 -11.74 11.26 -17.01
N ASP A 355 -11.95 12.23 -16.12
CA ASP A 355 -10.99 13.31 -15.87
C ASP A 355 -9.65 12.74 -15.37
N LYS A 356 -9.72 11.84 -14.39
CA LYS A 356 -8.53 11.16 -13.85
C LYS A 356 -7.81 10.33 -14.90
N THR A 357 -8.55 9.62 -15.75
CA THR A 357 -7.95 8.77 -16.80
C THR A 357 -7.35 9.62 -17.92
N LEU A 358 -8.01 10.71 -18.35
CA LEU A 358 -7.46 11.68 -19.28
C LEU A 358 -6.16 12.30 -18.75
N ALA A 359 -6.18 12.78 -17.50
CA ALA A 359 -4.99 13.35 -16.87
C ALA A 359 -3.82 12.35 -16.82
N THR A 360 -4.12 11.08 -16.52
CA THR A 360 -3.12 10.00 -16.53
C THR A 360 -2.59 9.70 -17.92
N MET A 361 -3.43 9.72 -18.96
CA MET A 361 -3.00 9.54 -20.35
C MET A 361 -2.09 10.69 -20.79
N MET A 362 -2.46 11.93 -20.49
CA MET A 362 -1.67 13.11 -20.84
C MET A 362 -0.30 13.12 -20.17
N ALA A 363 -0.23 12.75 -18.90
CA ALA A 363 1.04 12.64 -18.19
C ALA A 363 1.99 11.65 -18.87
N ARG A 364 1.46 10.60 -19.53
CA ARG A 364 2.26 9.62 -20.29
C ARG A 364 2.69 10.15 -21.66
N THR A 365 1.91 11.02 -22.28
CA THR A 365 2.14 11.57 -23.62
C THR A 365 2.76 12.98 -23.61
N GLN A 366 3.51 13.32 -22.55
CA GLN A 366 4.17 14.63 -22.39
C GLN A 366 3.20 15.83 -22.51
N GLY A 367 1.95 15.65 -22.05
CA GLY A 367 0.94 16.70 -22.04
C GLY A 367 0.21 16.90 -23.37
N GLN A 368 0.32 15.98 -24.33
CA GLN A 368 -0.42 16.03 -25.59
C GLN A 368 -1.50 14.96 -25.66
N LEU A 369 -2.75 15.34 -25.95
CA LEU A 369 -3.83 14.41 -26.25
C LEU A 369 -4.21 14.52 -27.72
N SER A 370 -4.06 13.44 -28.49
CA SER A 370 -4.52 13.39 -29.88
C SER A 370 -5.96 12.90 -29.93
N ILE A 371 -6.85 13.73 -30.48
CA ILE A 371 -8.23 13.32 -30.74
C ILE A 371 -8.30 12.74 -32.16
N PRO A 372 -8.66 11.45 -32.31
CA PRO A 372 -8.78 10.84 -33.62
C PRO A 372 -9.99 11.43 -34.36
N ILE A 373 -9.76 12.07 -35.50
CA ILE A 373 -10.83 12.50 -36.39
C ILE A 373 -11.01 11.42 -37.47
N PRO A 374 -12.21 10.83 -37.61
CA PRO A 374 -12.48 9.89 -38.70
C PRO A 374 -12.33 10.63 -40.04
N GLN A 375 -11.32 10.25 -40.83
CA GLN A 375 -11.07 10.88 -42.13
C GLN A 375 -12.12 10.43 -43.15
N ARG A 376 -12.67 11.38 -43.92
CA ARG A 376 -13.27 11.04 -45.21
C ARG A 376 -12.19 10.43 -46.12
N PRO A 377 -12.50 9.42 -46.94
CA PRO A 377 -11.53 8.88 -47.88
C PRO A 377 -10.97 10.03 -48.76
N GLY A 378 -9.68 10.33 -48.61
CA GLY A 378 -8.96 11.34 -49.43
C GLY A 378 -8.45 12.59 -48.71
N ALA A 379 -8.75 12.83 -47.43
CA ALA A 379 -8.29 14.03 -46.70
C ALA A 379 -7.29 13.68 -45.59
N GLY A 380 -5.99 13.69 -45.91
CA GLY A 380 -4.91 13.49 -44.93
C GLY A 380 -4.79 14.67 -43.97
N GLY A 381 -5.48 14.60 -42.83
CA GLY A 381 -5.39 15.59 -41.75
C GLY A 381 -5.16 14.91 -40.40
N SER A 382 -4.08 15.26 -39.72
CA SER A 382 -3.91 14.94 -38.29
C SER A 382 -4.93 15.74 -37.49
N GLY A 383 -5.66 15.10 -36.58
CA GLY A 383 -6.66 15.77 -35.74
C GLY A 383 -6.04 16.82 -34.80
N PRO A 384 -6.85 17.67 -34.15
CA PRO A 384 -6.36 18.65 -33.18
C PRO A 384 -5.65 17.92 -32.04
N VAL A 385 -4.48 18.44 -31.67
CA VAL A 385 -3.72 18.02 -30.48
C VAL A 385 -4.07 19.00 -29.37
N LEU A 386 -4.63 18.49 -28.27
CA LEU A 386 -4.88 19.28 -27.08
C LEU A 386 -3.65 19.31 -26.18
N SER A 387 -3.31 20.50 -25.68
CA SER A 387 -2.24 20.72 -24.71
C SER A 387 -2.69 20.46 -23.27
N ALA A 388 -1.72 20.25 -22.37
CA ALA A 388 -1.92 20.10 -20.92
C ALA A 388 -2.77 21.21 -20.30
N GLU A 389 -2.53 22.46 -20.70
CA GLU A 389 -3.25 23.63 -20.20
C GLU A 389 -4.72 23.64 -20.65
N GLN A 390 -4.99 23.18 -21.88
CA GLN A 390 -6.34 23.19 -22.46
C GLN A 390 -7.29 22.19 -21.79
N LEU A 391 -6.76 21.08 -21.27
CA LEU A 391 -7.51 20.05 -20.54
C LEU A 391 -7.46 20.25 -19.01
N ALA A 392 -6.41 20.87 -18.46
CA ALA A 392 -6.35 21.21 -17.03
C ALA A 392 -7.46 22.20 -16.62
N ALA A 393 -7.85 23.11 -17.52
CA ALA A 393 -9.02 23.97 -17.35
C ALA A 393 -10.34 23.18 -17.19
N VAL A 394 -10.44 21.97 -17.77
CA VAL A 394 -11.60 21.08 -17.67
C VAL A 394 -11.58 20.28 -16.35
N ALA A 395 -10.40 19.85 -15.91
CA ALA A 395 -10.22 19.12 -14.65
C ALA A 395 -10.36 20.00 -13.39
N SER A 396 -10.20 21.33 -13.53
CA SER A 396 -10.27 22.31 -12.44
C SER A 396 -11.62 22.36 -11.70
N VAL A 397 -12.70 21.82 -12.27
CA VAL A 397 -14.03 21.84 -11.63
C VAL A 397 -14.19 20.74 -10.57
N ALA A 398 -13.34 19.71 -10.57
CA ALA A 398 -13.45 18.59 -9.63
C ALA A 398 -12.74 18.81 -8.26
N GLY A 399 -12.11 19.97 -8.05
CA GLY A 399 -11.18 20.18 -6.93
C GLY A 399 -11.27 21.50 -6.16
N GLN A 400 -12.18 22.41 -6.51
CA GLN A 400 -12.39 23.63 -5.70
C GLN A 400 -13.51 23.40 -4.69
N PRO A 401 -13.25 23.51 -3.36
CA PRO A 401 -14.35 23.77 -2.43
C PRO A 401 -15.04 25.08 -2.87
N PRO A 402 -16.37 25.21 -2.68
CA PRO A 402 -17.04 26.45 -3.02
C PRO A 402 -16.34 27.59 -2.31
N VAL A 403 -15.81 28.54 -3.08
CA VAL A 403 -15.32 29.80 -2.56
C VAL A 403 -16.50 30.39 -1.79
N ALA A 404 -16.32 30.58 -0.49
CA ALA A 404 -17.31 31.21 0.37
C ALA A 404 -17.77 32.48 -0.33
N ALA A 405 -19.08 32.58 -0.59
CA ALA A 405 -19.68 33.78 -1.11
C ALA A 405 -19.19 34.96 -0.25
N GLU A 406 -18.52 35.92 -0.89
CA GLU A 406 -18.19 37.19 -0.28
C GLU A 406 -19.47 37.75 0.34
N ALA A 407 -19.50 37.76 1.68
CA ALA A 407 -20.52 38.44 2.44
C ALA A 407 -20.51 39.90 1.97
N THR A 408 -21.55 40.26 1.23
CA THR A 408 -21.82 41.64 0.88
C THR A 408 -22.12 42.34 2.21
N GLU A 409 -21.16 43.11 2.72
CA GLU A 409 -21.34 44.01 3.86
C GLU A 409 -22.45 45.01 3.49
N GLU A 410 -23.63 44.77 4.04
CA GLU A 410 -24.73 45.71 4.07
C GLU A 410 -24.43 46.76 5.17
N PRO A 411 -24.29 48.06 4.86
CA PRO A 411 -23.97 49.05 5.87
C PRO A 411 -25.18 49.31 6.77
N ALA A 412 -24.94 49.17 8.07
CA ALA A 412 -25.90 49.43 9.14
C ALA A 412 -26.55 50.82 9.02
N SER A 413 -27.88 50.83 8.89
CA SER A 413 -28.71 52.00 9.12
C SER A 413 -28.91 52.19 10.63
N PRO A 414 -28.70 53.40 11.20
CA PRO A 414 -28.90 53.65 12.61
C PRO A 414 -30.39 53.74 12.97
N ALA A 415 -30.74 53.17 14.11
CA ALA A 415 -32.06 53.20 14.70
C ALA A 415 -32.47 54.63 15.08
N ALA A 416 -33.75 54.95 14.83
CA ALA A 416 -34.45 56.05 15.46
C ALA A 416 -35.65 55.50 16.23
N THR A 417 -35.73 55.96 17.49
CA THR A 417 -36.80 55.83 18.51
C THR A 417 -36.93 54.53 19.29
#